data_AF-A0A2E5KMC7-F1
#
_entry.id   AF-A0A2E5KMC7-F1
#
_cell.length_a   1.000
_cell.length_b   1.000
_cell.length_c   1.000
_cell.angle_alpha   90.00
_cell.angle_beta   90.00
_cell.angle_gamma   90.00
#
_symmetry.space_group_name_H-M   'P 1'
#
loop_
_entity.id
_entity.type
_entity.pdbx_description
1 polymer ?
#
loop_
_entity_poly.entity_id
_entity_poly.type
_entity_poly.pdbx_seq_one_letter_code
_entity_poly.pdbx_strand_id
1 'polypeptide(L)'
;MTTGIDITRIQVLEQLLQTTKEGFWFIDNETVKLDVNPAMCELLGRERDEIIGRPIYDFVDDKNADVFRRQLAGRGQGQSGPYEVSLLRSDGTLVPCLNNASPILNEAGEKIASIGLWTDISDIKAVHVHLDPALRRRLDLGAEPPLPGAEPWLCALVPRSCPTRLFPTRILSPGLCARG
;
A
#
# COMPACT_ATOMS: atom_id res chain seq x y z
N MET A 1 21.31 32.51 -21.47
CA MET A 1 21.53 32.59 -20.02
C MET A 1 20.35 31.91 -19.37
N THR A 2 20.43 30.59 -19.20
CA THR A 2 19.40 29.82 -18.50
C THR A 2 19.92 29.64 -17.08
N THR A 3 19.35 30.37 -16.14
CA THR A 3 19.55 30.18 -14.71
C THR A 3 19.00 28.80 -14.36
N GLY A 4 19.84 27.78 -14.49
CA GLY A 4 19.53 26.41 -14.08
C GLY A 4 19.46 26.38 -12.57
N ILE A 5 18.29 26.04 -12.05
CA ILE A 5 18.11 25.74 -10.64
C ILE A 5 18.92 24.46 -10.35
N ASP A 6 20.06 24.59 -9.66
CA ASP A 6 20.87 23.46 -9.21
C ASP A 6 20.28 22.91 -7.91
N ILE A 7 19.28 22.04 -8.05
CA ILE A 7 18.67 21.31 -6.93
C ILE A 7 19.11 19.86 -7.00
N THR A 8 19.66 19.36 -5.89
CA THR A 8 20.03 17.96 -5.74
C THR A 8 18.81 17.07 -5.47
N ARG A 9 18.90 15.79 -5.84
CA ARG A 9 17.83 14.81 -5.57
C ARG A 9 17.48 14.73 -4.08
N ILE A 10 18.46 14.88 -3.18
CA ILE A 10 18.26 14.83 -1.72
C ILE A 10 17.40 16.02 -1.26
N GLN A 11 17.70 17.24 -1.72
CA GLN A 11 16.92 18.43 -1.39
C GLN A 11 15.45 18.31 -1.85
N VAL A 12 15.19 17.74 -3.03
CA VAL A 12 13.81 17.49 -3.49
C VAL A 12 13.10 16.51 -2.57
N LEU A 13 13.76 15.39 -2.21
CA LEU A 13 13.17 14.37 -1.35
C LEU A 13 12.87 14.91 0.04
N GLU A 14 13.79 15.67 0.63
CA GLU A 14 13.57 16.32 1.92
C GLU A 14 12.36 17.27 1.86
N GLN A 15 12.29 18.15 0.87
CA GLN A 15 11.15 19.06 0.72
C GLN A 15 9.83 18.33 0.49
N LEU A 16 9.83 17.23 -0.28
CA LEU A 16 8.65 16.40 -0.46
C LEU A 16 8.19 15.76 0.86
N LEU A 17 9.12 15.18 1.63
CA LEU A 17 8.80 14.55 2.91
C LEU A 17 8.30 15.57 3.94
N GLN A 18 8.83 16.79 3.94
CA GLN A 18 8.41 17.86 4.86
C GLN A 18 7.03 18.45 4.53
N THR A 19 6.60 18.41 3.26
CA THR A 19 5.37 19.09 2.81
C THR A 19 4.21 18.15 2.50
N THR A 20 4.46 16.85 2.33
CA THR A 20 3.41 15.87 2.09
C THR A 20 2.49 15.70 3.30
N LYS A 21 1.22 15.38 3.03
CA LYS A 21 0.23 15.02 4.06
C LYS A 21 0.22 13.53 4.39
N GLU A 22 0.95 12.72 3.61
CA GLU A 22 1.13 11.31 3.91
C GLU A 22 2.21 11.15 4.97
N GLY A 23 1.93 10.34 5.98
CA GLY A 23 2.94 9.99 6.97
C GLY A 23 4.04 9.16 6.32
N PHE A 24 5.29 9.53 6.55
CA PHE A 24 6.45 8.77 6.13
C PHE A 24 7.09 8.11 7.35
N TRP A 25 7.45 6.84 7.20
CA TRP A 25 8.14 6.09 8.24
C TRP A 25 9.25 5.23 7.66
N PHE A 26 10.47 5.42 8.18
CA PHE A 26 11.64 4.63 7.84
C PHE A 26 12.12 3.83 9.06
N ILE A 27 12.27 2.51 8.87
CA ILE A 27 12.70 1.57 9.92
C ILE A 27 13.86 0.72 9.41
N ASP A 28 14.74 0.31 10.33
CA ASP A 28 15.76 -0.68 10.07
C ASP A 28 15.22 -2.13 10.13
N ASN A 29 16.13 -3.10 10.06
CA ASN A 29 15.82 -4.52 10.16
C ASN A 29 15.40 -4.97 11.55
N GLU A 30 15.83 -4.26 12.60
CA GLU A 30 15.42 -4.51 13.98
C GLU A 30 14.06 -3.86 14.29
N THR A 31 13.44 -3.23 13.28
CA THR A 31 12.19 -2.48 13.38
C THR A 31 12.29 -1.24 14.28
N VAL A 32 13.53 -0.82 14.54
CA VAL A 32 13.85 0.42 15.22
C VAL A 32 13.75 1.55 14.20
N LYS A 33 13.15 2.65 14.65
CA LYS A 33 12.76 3.76 13.79
C LYS A 33 13.92 4.69 13.59
N LEU A 34 14.29 4.87 12.32
CA LEU A 34 15.37 5.72 11.91
C LEU A 34 14.88 7.13 11.57
N ASP A 35 13.72 7.25 10.93
CA ASP A 35 13.16 8.56 10.59
C ASP A 35 11.64 8.57 10.40
N VAL A 36 11.05 9.75 10.58
CA VAL A 36 9.64 10.08 10.32
C VAL A 36 9.51 11.52 9.84
N ASN A 37 8.48 11.80 9.04
CA ASN A 37 8.17 13.18 8.63
C ASN A 37 7.13 13.86 9.56
N PRO A 38 6.89 15.17 9.42
CA PRO A 38 5.92 15.89 10.25
C PRO A 38 4.50 15.32 10.19
N ALA A 39 4.04 14.91 9.00
CA ALA A 39 2.71 14.31 8.84
C ALA A 39 2.53 13.02 9.66
N MET A 40 3.60 12.22 9.83
CA MET A 40 3.56 11.03 10.68
C MET A 40 3.48 11.39 12.17
N CYS A 41 4.18 12.45 12.59
CA CYS A 41 4.09 12.99 13.96
C CYS A 41 2.66 13.47 14.27
N GLU A 42 2.05 14.22 13.34
CA GLU A 42 0.65 14.65 13.44
C GLU A 42 -0.31 13.46 13.48
N LEU A 43 -0.10 12.45 12.63
CA LEU A 43 -0.92 11.25 12.57
C LEU A 43 -0.93 10.48 13.91
N LEU A 44 0.23 10.37 14.57
CA LEU A 44 0.38 9.73 15.88
C LEU A 44 0.05 10.66 17.07
N GLY A 45 -0.03 11.96 16.84
CA GLY A 45 -0.16 12.97 17.90
C GLY A 45 1.03 12.98 18.85
N ARG A 46 2.24 12.74 18.34
CA ARG A 46 3.49 12.60 19.13
C ARG A 46 4.60 13.40 18.49
N GLU A 47 5.52 13.90 19.32
CA GLU A 47 6.72 14.55 18.83
C GLU A 47 7.68 13.54 18.21
N ARG A 48 8.51 14.00 17.26
CA ARG A 48 9.47 13.13 16.55
C ARG A 48 10.37 12.36 17.52
N ASP A 49 10.87 13.02 18.56
CA ASP A 49 11.79 12.41 19.53
C ASP A 49 11.12 11.34 20.41
N GLU A 50 9.80 11.38 20.55
CA GLU A 50 9.03 10.31 21.22
C GLU A 50 8.78 9.12 20.31
N ILE A 51 9.00 9.27 19.00
CA ILE A 51 8.76 8.26 17.96
C ILE A 51 10.06 7.52 17.63
N ILE A 52 11.14 8.27 17.38
CA ILE A 52 12.44 7.72 16.97
C ILE A 52 13.00 6.76 18.03
N GLY A 53 13.66 5.68 17.59
CA GLY A 53 14.30 4.71 18.48
C GLY A 53 13.36 3.73 19.20
N ARG A 54 12.04 3.88 19.07
CA ARG A 54 11.07 2.94 19.65
C ARG A 54 10.72 1.81 18.68
N PRO A 55 10.25 0.64 19.13
CA PRO A 55 9.75 -0.42 18.25
C PRO A 55 8.36 -0.07 17.68
N ILE A 56 8.08 -0.41 16.41
CA ILE A 56 6.81 -0.06 15.73
C ILE A 56 5.55 -0.55 16.48
N TYR A 57 5.70 -1.62 17.26
CA TYR A 57 4.63 -2.23 18.06
C TYR A 57 4.10 -1.33 19.19
N ASP A 58 4.87 -0.33 19.63
CA ASP A 58 4.44 0.64 20.63
C ASP A 58 3.31 1.57 20.16
N PHE A 59 3.06 1.60 18.85
CA PHE A 59 2.13 2.52 18.20
C PHE A 59 0.91 1.81 17.62
N VAL A 60 0.61 0.61 18.11
CA VAL A 60 -0.55 -0.20 17.74
C VAL A 60 -1.08 -0.97 18.94
N ASP A 61 -2.32 -1.43 18.87
CA ASP A 61 -2.84 -2.43 19.80
C ASP A 61 -2.37 -3.85 19.44
N ASP A 62 -2.69 -4.84 20.28
CA ASP A 62 -2.28 -6.24 20.07
C ASP A 62 -2.76 -6.82 18.73
N LYS A 63 -3.98 -6.48 18.32
CA LYS A 63 -4.58 -6.95 17.07
C LYS A 63 -3.80 -6.42 15.86
N ASN A 64 -3.43 -5.15 15.90
CA ASN A 64 -2.69 -4.48 14.83
C ASN A 64 -1.19 -4.82 14.88
N ALA A 65 -0.64 -5.18 16.05
CA ALA A 65 0.69 -5.75 16.16
C ALA A 65 0.81 -7.07 15.35
N ASP A 66 -0.21 -7.93 15.37
CA ASP A 66 -0.24 -9.13 14.53
C ASP A 66 -0.25 -8.83 13.03
N VAL A 67 -0.95 -7.76 12.62
CA VAL A 67 -0.92 -7.29 11.23
C VAL A 67 0.51 -6.91 10.85
N PHE A 68 1.20 -6.13 11.68
CA PHE A 68 2.60 -5.78 11.42
C PHE A 68 3.52 -6.99 11.36
N ARG A 69 3.38 -7.96 12.27
CA ARG A 69 4.20 -9.19 12.26
C ARG A 69 4.08 -9.90 10.90
N ARG A 70 2.85 -10.09 10.40
CA ARG A 70 2.61 -10.69 9.08
C ARG A 70 3.23 -9.87 7.94
N GLN A 71 3.03 -8.57 7.95
CA GLN A 71 3.51 -7.68 6.87
C GLN A 71 5.03 -7.49 6.89
N LEU A 72 5.67 -7.50 8.05
CA LEU A 72 7.13 -7.47 8.16
C LEU A 72 7.75 -8.79 7.70
N ALA A 73 7.14 -9.92 8.04
CA ALA A 73 7.57 -11.23 7.56
C ALA A 73 7.46 -11.33 6.02
N GLY A 74 6.35 -10.87 5.44
CA GLY A 74 6.19 -10.80 3.98
C GLY A 74 7.24 -9.90 3.31
N ARG A 75 7.55 -8.74 3.90
CA ARG A 75 8.61 -7.84 3.41
C ARG A 75 10.00 -8.47 3.47
N GLY A 76 10.26 -9.37 4.42
CA GLY A 76 11.49 -10.18 4.45
C GLY A 76 11.63 -11.12 3.25
N GLN A 77 10.53 -11.41 2.55
CA GLN A 77 10.48 -12.22 1.31
C GLN A 77 10.37 -11.35 0.05
N GLY A 78 10.61 -10.04 0.16
CA GLY A 78 10.52 -9.09 -0.94
C GLY A 78 9.10 -8.64 -1.28
N GLN A 79 8.08 -9.03 -0.51
CA GLN A 79 6.70 -8.58 -0.75
C GLN A 79 6.56 -7.09 -0.43
N SER A 80 5.76 -6.40 -1.23
CA SER A 80 5.39 -4.99 -1.03
C SER A 80 3.93 -4.79 -1.36
N GLY A 81 3.33 -3.76 -0.80
CA GLY A 81 1.96 -3.38 -1.11
C GLY A 81 1.22 -2.73 0.04
N PRO A 82 0.01 -2.23 -0.26
CA PRO A 82 -0.82 -1.56 0.73
C PRO A 82 -1.49 -2.57 1.67
N TYR A 83 -1.59 -2.21 2.94
CA TYR A 83 -2.42 -2.91 3.91
C TYR A 83 -3.04 -1.94 4.91
N GLU A 84 -4.23 -2.30 5.40
CA GLU A 84 -4.88 -1.53 6.44
C GLU A 84 -4.38 -1.94 7.83
N VAL A 85 -4.12 -0.95 8.68
CA VAL A 85 -3.76 -1.12 10.08
C VAL A 85 -4.18 0.11 10.86
N SER A 86 -4.63 -0.05 12.10
CA SER A 86 -4.96 1.08 12.96
C SER A 86 -3.77 1.45 13.84
N LEU A 87 -3.38 2.73 13.82
CA LEU A 87 -2.34 3.29 14.68
C LEU A 87 -2.93 3.80 16.00
N LEU A 88 -2.17 3.65 17.08
CA LEU A 88 -2.49 4.15 18.42
C LEU A 88 -1.86 5.53 18.64
N ARG A 89 -2.71 6.56 18.79
CA ARG A 89 -2.30 7.93 19.12
C ARG A 89 -1.89 8.08 20.58
N SER A 90 -1.23 9.19 20.91
CA SER A 90 -0.88 9.55 22.29
C SER A 90 -2.08 9.70 23.23
N ASP A 91 -3.23 10.11 22.70
CA ASP A 91 -4.51 10.23 23.42
C ASP A 91 -5.25 8.89 23.63
N GLY A 92 -4.69 7.78 23.11
CA GLY A 92 -5.27 6.44 23.19
C GLY A 92 -6.29 6.12 22.09
N THR A 93 -6.56 7.05 21.16
CA THR A 93 -7.47 6.79 20.04
C THR A 93 -6.80 5.93 18.96
N LEU A 94 -7.60 5.14 18.26
CA LEU A 94 -7.17 4.34 17.12
C LEU A 94 -7.54 5.01 15.80
N VAL A 95 -6.55 5.18 14.94
CA VAL A 95 -6.70 5.81 13.62
C VAL A 95 -6.56 4.74 12.55
N PRO A 96 -7.59 4.44 11.76
CA PRO A 96 -7.44 3.53 10.65
C PRO A 96 -6.55 4.17 9.58
N CYS A 97 -5.48 3.47 9.22
CA CYS A 97 -4.54 3.91 8.20
C CYS A 97 -4.39 2.86 7.10
N LEU A 98 -4.10 3.34 5.89
CA LEU A 98 -3.54 2.53 4.83
C LEU A 98 -2.02 2.74 4.83
N ASN A 99 -1.25 1.66 4.99
CA ASN A 99 0.19 1.69 4.89
C ASN A 99 0.63 1.06 3.59
N ASN A 100 1.22 1.85 2.69
CA ASN A 100 1.94 1.35 1.52
C ASN A 100 3.41 1.18 1.87
N ALA A 101 3.81 -0.07 2.14
CA ALA A 101 5.16 -0.36 2.61
C ALA A 101 5.97 -1.18 1.60
N SER A 102 7.26 -0.84 1.49
CA SER A 102 8.22 -1.54 0.65
C SER A 102 9.52 -1.84 1.39
N PRO A 103 10.17 -2.98 1.10
CA PRO A 103 11.50 -3.26 1.61
C PRO A 103 12.54 -2.44 0.82
N ILE A 104 13.61 -2.06 1.49
CA ILE A 104 14.84 -1.60 0.84
C ILE A 104 15.80 -2.77 0.83
N LEU A 105 16.28 -3.13 -0.36
CA LEU A 105 17.17 -4.26 -0.58
C LEU A 105 18.59 -3.77 -0.86
N ASN A 106 19.59 -4.54 -0.43
CA ASN A 106 20.97 -4.37 -0.88
C ASN A 106 21.20 -5.00 -2.27
N GLU A 107 22.42 -4.91 -2.78
CA GLU A 107 22.80 -5.50 -4.08
C GLU A 107 22.65 -7.04 -4.13
N ALA A 108 22.71 -7.71 -2.98
CA ALA A 108 22.50 -9.15 -2.85
C ALA A 108 21.00 -9.55 -2.79
N GLY A 109 20.09 -8.57 -2.82
CA GLY A 109 18.65 -8.79 -2.70
C GLY A 109 18.16 -9.01 -1.27
N GLU A 110 19.02 -8.80 -0.27
CA GLU A 110 18.66 -8.93 1.14
C GLU A 110 18.02 -7.64 1.63
N LYS A 111 16.95 -7.76 2.42
CA LYS A 111 16.31 -6.60 3.05
C LYS A 111 17.28 -5.99 4.07
N ILE A 112 17.54 -4.69 3.93
CA ILE A 112 18.33 -3.89 4.88
C ILE A 112 17.47 -2.91 5.69
N ALA A 113 16.30 -2.54 5.16
CA ALA A 113 15.39 -1.61 5.82
C ALA A 113 13.97 -1.69 5.24
N SER A 114 13.05 -0.87 5.74
CA SER A 114 11.73 -0.71 5.14
C SER A 114 11.26 0.74 5.25
N ILE A 115 10.55 1.19 4.22
CA ILE A 115 9.81 2.45 4.23
C ILE A 115 8.31 2.17 4.17
N GLY A 116 7.53 3.07 4.74
CA GLY A 116 6.07 3.07 4.66
C GLY A 116 5.53 4.46 4.42
N LEU A 117 4.54 4.56 3.53
CA LEU A 117 3.71 5.74 3.34
C LEU A 117 2.33 5.49 3.93
N TRP A 118 1.87 6.42 4.75
CA TRP A 118 0.73 6.28 5.63
C TRP A 118 -0.35 7.28 5.28
N THR A 119 -1.53 6.77 4.95
CA THR A 119 -2.71 7.57 4.67
C THR A 119 -3.75 7.34 5.75
N ASP A 120 -4.23 8.41 6.40
CA ASP A 120 -5.42 8.34 7.24
C ASP A 120 -6.64 8.06 6.35
N ILE A 121 -7.35 6.97 6.64
CA ILE A 121 -8.54 6.55 5.89
C ILE A 121 -9.82 6.68 6.72
N SER A 122 -9.79 7.47 7.80
CA SER A 122 -10.92 7.71 8.69
C SER A 122 -12.12 8.24 7.93
N ASP A 123 -11.93 9.24 7.07
CA ASP A 123 -13.01 9.83 6.26
C ASP A 123 -13.60 8.80 5.28
N ILE A 124 -12.75 8.01 4.64
CA ILE A 124 -13.16 6.95 3.70
C ILE A 124 -14.00 5.90 4.43
N LYS A 125 -13.59 5.52 5.64
CA LYS A 125 -14.36 4.57 6.47
C LYS A 125 -15.64 5.18 7.01
N ALA A 126 -15.61 6.44 7.41
CA ALA A 126 -16.80 7.15 7.88
C ALA A 126 -17.86 7.22 6.77
N VAL A 127 -17.49 7.53 5.54
CA VAL A 127 -18.40 7.49 4.39
C VAL A 127 -18.93 6.08 4.16
N HIS A 128 -18.07 5.05 4.13
CA HIS A 128 -18.51 3.67 3.94
C HIS A 128 -19.46 3.14 5.03
N VAL A 129 -19.33 3.63 6.27
CA VAL A 129 -20.21 3.26 7.39
C VAL A 129 -21.58 3.95 7.27
N HIS A 130 -21.65 5.16 6.70
CA HIS A 130 -22.90 5.92 6.54
C HIS A 130 -23.66 5.60 5.25
N LEU A 131 -23.11 4.77 4.35
CA LEU A 131 -23.88 4.25 3.21
C LEU A 131 -24.92 3.24 3.73
N ASP A 132 -26.20 3.45 3.36
CA ASP A 132 -27.28 2.49 3.62
C ASP A 132 -26.82 1.08 3.19
N PRO A 133 -26.96 0.04 4.04
CA PRO A 133 -26.65 -1.34 3.69
C PRO A 133 -27.18 -1.78 2.31
N ALA A 134 -28.33 -1.26 1.86
CA ALA A 134 -28.87 -1.54 0.54
C ALA A 134 -28.07 -0.91 -0.62
N LEU A 135 -27.53 0.30 -0.43
CA LEU A 135 -26.68 0.98 -1.42
C LEU A 135 -25.28 0.35 -1.47
N ARG A 136 -24.74 -0.03 -0.31
CA ARG A 136 -23.48 -0.77 -0.20
C ARG A 136 -23.54 -2.09 -0.97
N ARG A 137 -24.61 -2.86 -0.78
CA ARG A 137 -24.82 -4.13 -1.49
C ARG A 137 -24.93 -3.95 -3.01
N ARG A 138 -25.55 -2.86 -3.49
CA ARG A 138 -25.65 -2.54 -4.93
C ARG A 138 -24.31 -2.18 -5.56
N LEU A 139 -23.44 -1.48 -4.85
CA LEU A 139 -22.10 -1.11 -5.34
C LEU A 139 -21.18 -2.34 -5.40
N ASP A 140 -21.20 -3.19 -4.37
CA ASP A 140 -20.42 -4.43 -4.34
C ASP A 140 -20.86 -5.40 -5.45
N LEU A 141 -22.16 -5.43 -5.79
CA LEU A 141 -22.71 -6.25 -6.89
C LEU A 141 -22.42 -5.68 -8.29
N GLY A 142 -21.95 -4.44 -8.41
CA GLY A 142 -21.53 -3.82 -9.67
C GLY A 142 -20.04 -3.99 -9.99
N ALA A 143 -19.23 -4.42 -9.02
CA ALA A 143 -17.87 -4.86 -9.26
C ALA A 143 -17.92 -6.32 -9.74
N GLU A 144 -17.86 -6.54 -11.06
CA GLU A 144 -17.76 -7.91 -11.56
C GLU A 144 -16.52 -8.57 -10.94
N PRO A 145 -16.64 -9.75 -10.30
CA PRO A 145 -15.48 -10.49 -9.85
C PRO A 145 -14.60 -10.76 -11.07
N PRO A 146 -13.26 -10.68 -10.95
CA PRO A 146 -12.38 -10.97 -12.06
C PRO A 146 -12.73 -12.37 -12.60
N LEU A 147 -13.01 -12.44 -13.91
CA LEU A 147 -13.37 -13.69 -14.57
C LEU A 147 -12.33 -14.77 -14.22
N PRO A 148 -12.76 -15.97 -13.79
CA PRO A 148 -11.82 -17.03 -13.45
C PRO A 148 -10.99 -17.40 -14.68
N GLY A 149 -9.68 -17.15 -14.61
CA GLY A 149 -8.71 -17.40 -15.69
C GLY A 149 -8.22 -16.18 -16.47
N ALA A 150 -8.61 -14.94 -16.10
CA ALA A 150 -8.03 -13.75 -16.72
C ALA A 150 -6.67 -13.39 -16.08
N GLU A 151 -5.59 -13.42 -16.86
CA GLU A 151 -4.29 -12.94 -16.40
C GLU A 151 -4.31 -11.41 -16.16
N PRO A 152 -3.67 -10.89 -15.10
CA PRO A 152 -3.92 -9.53 -14.59
C PRO A 152 -3.60 -8.37 -15.54
N TRP A 153 -2.82 -8.60 -16.60
CA TRP A 153 -2.27 -7.55 -17.46
C TRP A 153 -3.05 -7.31 -18.76
N LEU A 154 -4.00 -8.19 -19.12
CA LEU A 154 -4.74 -8.10 -20.40
C LEU A 154 -5.93 -7.14 -20.38
N CYS A 155 -6.41 -6.72 -19.20
CA CYS A 155 -7.57 -5.82 -19.08
C CYS A 155 -7.26 -4.33 -19.31
N ALA A 156 -5.99 -3.94 -19.48
CA ALA A 156 -5.60 -2.53 -19.55
C ALA A 156 -5.74 -1.87 -20.94
N LEU A 157 -6.08 -2.62 -22.00
CA LEU A 157 -5.95 -2.13 -23.39
C LEU A 157 -7.27 -2.04 -24.20
N VAL A 158 -8.45 -2.17 -23.59
CA VAL A 158 -9.72 -2.03 -24.32
C VAL A 158 -10.46 -0.77 -23.89
N PRO A 159 -10.60 0.26 -24.76
CA PRO A 159 -11.45 1.41 -24.49
C PRO A 159 -12.92 0.96 -24.35
N ARG A 160 -13.65 1.54 -23.38
CA ARG A 160 -15.02 1.16 -22.97
C ARG A 160 -16.14 1.40 -23.99
N SER A 161 -15.81 1.51 -25.27
CA SER A 161 -16.76 1.83 -26.34
C SER A 161 -16.60 0.87 -27.51
N CYS A 162 -16.94 -0.40 -27.33
CA CYS A 162 -17.14 -1.31 -28.46
C CYS A 162 -18.28 -2.30 -28.16
N PRO A 163 -19.46 -2.17 -28.81
CA PRO A 163 -20.62 -2.99 -28.51
C PRO A 163 -20.69 -4.18 -29.48
N THR A 164 -19.90 -5.23 -29.24
CA THR A 164 -20.18 -6.52 -29.91
C THR A 164 -19.51 -7.68 -29.18
N ARG A 165 -20.33 -8.45 -28.45
CA ARG A 165 -20.02 -9.83 -28.06
C ARG A 165 -20.04 -10.69 -29.32
N LEU A 166 -18.87 -11.14 -29.78
CA LEU A 166 -18.73 -12.31 -30.63
C LEU A 166 -17.50 -13.10 -30.14
N PHE A 167 -17.75 -14.07 -29.26
CA PHE A 167 -16.81 -15.15 -28.97
C PHE A 167 -16.64 -16.01 -30.23
N PRO A 168 -15.42 -16.43 -30.61
CA PRO A 168 -15.23 -17.67 -31.32
C PRO A 168 -14.79 -18.76 -30.34
N THR A 169 -15.62 -19.79 -30.25
CA THR A 169 -15.28 -21.17 -29.92
C THR A 169 -14.01 -21.65 -30.62
N ARG A 170 -13.05 -22.23 -29.87
CA ARG A 170 -12.70 -23.67 -29.86
C ARG A 170 -11.30 -23.88 -29.27
N ILE A 171 -11.29 -24.58 -28.14
CA ILE A 171 -10.18 -25.40 -27.68
C ILE A 171 -9.99 -26.53 -28.69
N LEU A 172 -8.77 -26.74 -29.19
CA LEU A 172 -8.30 -28.03 -29.71
C LEU A 172 -6.78 -28.13 -29.50
N SER A 173 -6.39 -28.98 -28.55
CA SER A 173 -5.01 -29.43 -28.31
C SER A 173 -4.50 -30.30 -29.48
N PRO A 174 -3.17 -30.42 -29.65
CA PRO A 174 -2.57 -31.20 -30.73
C PRO A 174 -2.42 -32.68 -30.32
N GLY A 175 -2.81 -33.61 -31.20
CA GLY A 175 -2.56 -35.03 -30.95
C GLY A 175 -3.08 -36.01 -32.01
N LEU A 176 -2.12 -36.68 -32.65
CA LEU A 176 -2.16 -38.01 -33.31
C LEU A 176 -2.83 -38.20 -34.69
N CYS A 177 -1.96 -38.58 -35.65
CA CYS A 177 -2.02 -39.74 -36.55
C CYS A 177 -3.35 -40.14 -37.21
N ALA A 178 -3.38 -40.13 -38.56
CA ALA A 178 -3.17 -41.34 -39.39
C ALA A 178 -3.69 -41.16 -40.83
N ARG A 179 -2.82 -41.55 -41.78
CA ARG A 179 -3.07 -42.28 -43.06
C ARG A 179 -4.21 -41.84 -44.00
N GLY A 180 -3.84 -41.67 -45.26
CA GLY A 180 -4.73 -41.67 -46.42
C GLY A 180 -4.12 -40.91 -47.58
#